data_AF-A0A255ZN33-F1
#
_entry.id   AF-A0A255ZN33-F1
#
_cell.length_a   1.000
_cell.length_b   1.000
_cell.length_c   1.000
_cell.angle_alpha   90.00
_cell.angle_beta   90.00
_cell.angle_gamma   90.00
#
_symmetry.space_group_name_H-M   'P 1'
#
loop_
_entity.id
_entity.type
_entity.pdbx_description
1 polymer ?
#
loop_
_entity_poly.entity_id
_entity_poly.type
_entity_poly.pdbx_seq_one_letter_code
_entity_poly.pdbx_strand_id
1 'polypeptide(L)'
;MYLKKRYTVRIIILAGLLLAGATAFSQTPVPPSFSPRLPGGNIKIKGDIVLVGNNILNRADAANPSQANIPFNGGENNNSLNMEYIDIDDDPTTFSSSSANLQLTGSCFKVKYAGLYWASTYPYERSNSPSLQWQATIPRFEDWNQIKFKLPGGGIY
;
A
#
# COMPACT_ATOMS: atom_id res chain seq x y z
N MET A 1 -2.75 -64.51 -16.20
CA MET A 1 -1.55 -63.63 -16.23
C MET A 1 -1.86 -62.13 -16.40
N TYR A 2 -3.04 -61.72 -16.91
CA TYR A 2 -3.40 -60.31 -17.12
C TYR A 2 -3.78 -59.50 -15.85
N LEU A 3 -4.32 -60.13 -14.81
CA LEU A 3 -4.74 -59.44 -13.56
C LEU A 3 -3.56 -58.85 -12.78
N LYS A 4 -2.46 -59.61 -12.58
CA LYS A 4 -1.26 -59.16 -11.84
C LYS A 4 -0.66 -57.87 -12.42
N LYS A 5 -0.60 -57.75 -13.75
CA LYS A 5 -0.06 -56.57 -14.45
C LYS A 5 -0.87 -55.29 -14.17
N ARG A 6 -2.19 -55.41 -13.96
CA ARG A 6 -3.07 -54.27 -13.62
C ARG A 6 -2.82 -53.74 -12.19
N TYR A 7 -2.53 -54.62 -11.23
CA TYR A 7 -2.20 -54.22 -9.86
C TYR A 7 -0.81 -53.60 -9.77
N THR A 8 0.17 -54.13 -10.51
CA THR A 8 1.53 -53.56 -10.53
C THR A 8 1.56 -52.12 -11.04
N VAL A 9 0.82 -51.82 -12.13
CA VAL A 9 0.74 -50.44 -12.65
C VAL A 9 0.08 -49.49 -11.64
N ARG A 10 -0.98 -49.93 -10.95
CA ARG A 10 -1.64 -49.13 -9.92
C ARG A 10 -0.73 -48.84 -8.72
N ILE A 11 0.07 -49.82 -8.30
CA ILE A 11 1.04 -49.66 -7.21
C ILE A 11 2.14 -48.67 -7.60
N ILE A 12 2.64 -48.74 -8.85
CA ILE A 12 3.66 -47.79 -9.34
C ILE A 12 3.11 -46.35 -9.39
N ILE A 13 1.88 -46.17 -9.88
CA ILE A 13 1.23 -44.86 -9.90
C ILE A 13 1.03 -44.32 -8.48
N LEU A 14 0.56 -45.15 -7.56
CA LEU A 14 0.35 -44.75 -6.17
C LEU A 14 1.68 -44.40 -5.47
N ALA A 15 2.73 -45.18 -5.69
CA ALA A 15 4.06 -44.91 -5.17
C ALA A 15 4.64 -43.60 -5.75
N GLY A 16 4.42 -43.34 -7.04
CA GLY A 16 4.81 -42.09 -7.69
C GLY A 16 4.07 -40.87 -7.11
N LEU A 17 2.76 -40.99 -6.86
CA LEU A 17 1.96 -39.94 -6.20
C LEU A 17 2.42 -39.68 -4.76
N LEU A 18 2.76 -40.74 -4.01
CA LEU A 18 3.30 -40.63 -2.66
C LEU A 18 4.68 -39.95 -2.62
N LEU A 19 5.58 -40.29 -3.55
CA LEU A 19 6.88 -39.62 -3.66
C LEU A 19 6.74 -38.15 -4.07
N ALA A 20 5.82 -37.83 -4.98
CA ALA A 20 5.54 -36.45 -5.38
C ALA A 20 4.99 -35.62 -4.20
N GLY A 21 4.11 -36.20 -3.39
CA GLY A 21 3.59 -35.56 -2.17
C GLY A 21 4.67 -35.28 -1.11
N ALA A 22 5.71 -36.11 -1.02
CA ALA A 22 6.80 -35.93 -0.05
C ALA A 22 7.75 -34.76 -0.38
N THR A 23 7.68 -34.23 -1.60
CA THR A 23 8.50 -33.08 -2.06
C THR A 23 7.67 -31.80 -2.24
N ALA A 24 6.36 -31.87 -1.99
CA ALA A 24 5.48 -30.72 -2.04
C ALA A 24 5.63 -29.87 -0.77
N PHE A 25 6.36 -28.77 -0.88
CA PHE A 25 6.40 -27.75 0.16
C PHE A 25 5.19 -26.82 0.02
N SER A 26 4.38 -26.73 1.07
CA SER A 26 3.44 -25.62 1.26
C SER A 26 4.11 -24.60 2.16
N GLN A 27 4.67 -23.55 1.56
CA GLN A 27 5.22 -22.43 2.31
C GLN A 27 4.22 -21.27 2.32
N THR A 28 3.78 -20.89 3.51
CA THR A 28 3.11 -19.61 3.70
C THR A 28 4.16 -18.50 3.60
N PRO A 29 3.92 -17.42 2.85
CA PRO A 29 4.84 -16.28 2.86
C PRO A 29 5.01 -15.79 4.30
N VAL A 30 6.20 -16.00 4.88
CA VAL A 30 6.52 -15.42 6.18
C VAL A 30 6.80 -13.95 5.92
N PRO A 31 5.98 -13.02 6.45
CA PRO A 31 6.30 -11.61 6.34
C PRO A 31 7.67 -11.38 6.96
N PRO A 32 8.51 -10.49 6.40
CA PRO A 32 9.76 -10.12 7.05
C PRO A 32 9.48 -9.75 8.51
N SER A 33 10.28 -10.30 9.44
CA SER A 33 10.12 -10.01 10.85
C SER A 33 10.15 -8.50 11.07
N PHE A 34 9.27 -8.00 11.93
CA PHE A 34 9.27 -6.58 12.26
C PHE A 34 10.62 -6.20 12.86
N SER A 35 11.44 -5.46 12.10
CA SER A 35 12.70 -4.91 12.58
C SER A 35 12.46 -3.51 13.15
N PRO A 36 13.03 -3.16 14.31
CA PRO A 36 12.97 -1.79 14.80
C PRO A 36 13.50 -0.79 13.76
N ARG A 37 12.77 0.31 13.57
CA ARG A 37 13.16 1.39 12.64
C ARG A 37 14.24 2.32 13.22
N LEU A 38 14.43 2.27 14.54
CA LEU A 38 15.42 3.05 15.25
C LEU A 38 16.72 2.27 15.44
N PRO A 39 17.89 2.87 15.17
CA PRO A 39 19.18 2.32 15.61
C PRO A 39 19.15 2.08 17.13
N GLY A 40 19.47 0.86 17.57
CA GLY A 40 19.41 0.48 18.99
C GLY A 40 18.03 0.02 19.50
N GLY A 41 17.03 -0.07 18.63
CA GLY A 41 15.75 -0.71 18.91
C GLY A 41 14.71 0.19 19.58
N ASN A 42 15.08 0.88 20.65
CA ASN A 42 14.20 1.80 21.37
C ASN A 42 14.93 3.06 21.81
N ILE A 43 14.15 4.12 22.04
CA ILE A 43 14.62 5.36 22.63
C ILE A 43 13.65 5.77 23.74
N LYS A 44 14.19 6.20 24.88
CA LYS A 44 13.42 6.79 25.97
C LYS A 44 13.62 8.30 25.96
N ILE A 45 12.55 9.04 25.77
CA ILE A 45 12.58 10.50 25.74
C ILE A 45 11.46 11.01 26.65
N LYS A 46 11.77 12.02 27.47
CA LYS A 46 10.76 12.89 28.06
C LYS A 46 10.58 14.07 27.10
N GLY A 47 9.52 14.03 26.31
CA GLY A 47 9.22 15.02 25.27
C GLY A 47 7.94 14.64 24.54
N ASP A 48 7.63 15.38 23.48
CA ASP A 48 6.39 15.23 22.74
C ASP A 48 6.57 14.44 21.44
N ILE A 49 5.48 13.82 20.98
CA ILE A 49 5.38 13.21 19.65
C ILE A 49 4.40 14.06 18.85
N VAL A 50 4.85 14.54 17.70
CA VAL A 50 4.00 15.26 16.74
C VAL A 50 3.82 14.38 15.52
N LEU A 51 2.55 14.13 15.16
CA LEU A 51 2.18 13.44 13.94
C LEU A 51 1.52 14.44 13.01
N VAL A 52 2.01 14.49 11.78
CA VAL A 52 1.43 15.27 10.69
C VAL A 52 1.23 14.30 9.53
N GLY A 53 0.08 14.40 8.88
CA GLY A 53 -0.29 13.50 7.81
C GLY A 53 -1.24 14.17 6.83
N ASN A 54 -1.37 13.53 5.69
CA ASN A 54 -2.30 13.87 4.62
C ASN A 54 -2.92 12.58 4.07
N ASN A 55 -3.83 12.77 3.12
CA ASN A 55 -4.44 11.73 2.32
C ASN A 55 -3.99 11.86 0.86
N ILE A 56 -4.04 10.76 0.12
CA ILE A 56 -3.72 10.71 -1.33
C ILE A 56 -4.98 10.70 -2.20
N LEU A 57 -6.14 10.42 -1.61
CA LEU A 57 -7.45 10.42 -2.27
C LEU A 57 -8.35 11.43 -1.59
N ASN A 58 -9.18 12.12 -2.35
CA ASN A 58 -10.24 12.96 -1.84
C ASN A 58 -11.46 12.89 -2.75
N ARG A 59 -12.60 13.33 -2.27
CA ARG A 59 -13.83 13.31 -3.07
C ARG A 59 -13.75 14.31 -4.22
N ALA A 60 -14.30 13.91 -5.36
CA ALA A 60 -14.44 14.74 -6.54
C ALA A 60 -15.59 14.22 -7.40
N ASP A 61 -16.23 15.11 -8.15
CA ASP A 61 -17.10 14.72 -9.26
C ASP A 61 -16.27 14.00 -10.33
N ALA A 62 -16.79 12.91 -10.89
CA ALA A 62 -16.14 12.20 -11.99
C ALA A 62 -15.92 13.10 -13.23
N ALA A 63 -16.76 14.11 -13.42
CA ALA A 63 -16.60 15.11 -14.48
C ALA A 63 -15.57 16.20 -14.12
N ASN A 64 -15.15 16.30 -12.86
CA ASN A 64 -14.18 17.29 -12.40
C ASN A 64 -13.22 16.74 -11.31
N PRO A 65 -12.21 15.93 -11.71
CA PRO A 65 -11.25 15.34 -10.78
C PRO A 65 -10.46 16.36 -9.96
N SER A 66 -10.26 17.58 -10.48
CA SER A 66 -9.52 18.64 -9.77
C SER A 66 -10.14 19.04 -8.43
N GLN A 67 -11.43 18.73 -8.20
CA GLN A 67 -12.08 18.92 -6.91
C GLN A 67 -11.42 18.12 -5.78
N ALA A 68 -10.66 17.07 -6.09
CA ALA A 68 -9.90 16.32 -5.11
C ALA A 68 -8.89 17.20 -4.36
N ASN A 69 -8.40 18.27 -4.99
CA ASN A 69 -7.43 19.19 -4.38
C ASN A 69 -8.06 20.15 -3.35
N ILE A 70 -9.40 20.20 -3.27
CA ILE A 70 -10.12 21.07 -2.35
C ILE A 70 -10.33 20.34 -1.02
N PRO A 71 -9.99 20.92 0.14
CA PRO A 71 -10.20 20.27 1.44
C PRO A 71 -11.65 19.77 1.65
N PHE A 72 -11.80 18.63 2.33
CA PHE A 72 -13.08 18.09 2.75
C PHE A 72 -13.31 18.26 4.24
N ASN A 73 -14.39 18.96 4.57
CA ASN A 73 -14.85 19.15 5.95
C ASN A 73 -16.31 18.68 6.13
N GLY A 74 -16.79 17.81 5.23
CA GLY A 74 -18.13 17.22 5.33
C GLY A 74 -18.15 15.98 6.23
N GLY A 75 -19.35 15.48 6.48
CA GLY A 75 -19.60 14.32 7.35
C GLY A 75 -20.03 13.06 6.61
N GLU A 76 -20.01 13.10 5.28
CA GLU A 76 -20.45 12.01 4.41
C GLU A 76 -19.54 10.79 4.51
N ASN A 77 -20.12 9.62 4.30
CA ASN A 77 -19.37 8.37 4.30
C ASN A 77 -18.52 8.30 3.01
N ASN A 78 -17.23 8.01 3.11
CA ASN A 78 -16.34 7.89 1.95
C ASN A 78 -16.79 6.82 0.93
N ASN A 79 -17.55 5.80 1.35
CA ASN A 79 -18.16 4.83 0.44
C ASN A 79 -19.29 5.40 -0.43
N SER A 80 -19.80 6.59 -0.12
CA SER A 80 -20.84 7.29 -0.89
C SER A 80 -20.30 8.36 -1.82
N LEU A 81 -18.98 8.56 -1.83
CA LEU A 81 -18.31 9.59 -2.60
C LEU A 81 -17.46 8.96 -3.71
N ASN A 82 -17.47 9.58 -4.88
CA ASN A 82 -16.45 9.29 -5.88
C ASN A 82 -15.12 9.85 -5.39
N MET A 83 -14.08 9.01 -5.38
CA MET A 83 -12.76 9.35 -4.86
C MET A 83 -11.78 9.46 -6.02
N GLU A 84 -11.00 10.53 -6.03
CA GLU A 84 -9.96 10.81 -7.03
C GLU A 84 -8.63 11.08 -6.32
N TYR A 85 -7.52 10.86 -7.04
CA TYR A 85 -6.19 11.19 -6.53
C TYR A 85 -6.04 12.70 -6.38
N ILE A 86 -5.44 13.10 -5.26
CA ILE A 86 -5.00 14.47 -5.05
C ILE A 86 -3.72 14.67 -5.85
N ASP A 87 -3.67 15.77 -6.59
CA ASP A 87 -2.49 16.20 -7.34
C ASP A 87 -2.38 17.73 -7.31
N ILE A 88 -1.57 18.24 -6.39
CA ILE A 88 -1.42 19.68 -6.07
C ILE A 88 -0.13 20.28 -6.63
N ASP A 89 0.63 19.52 -7.42
CA ASP A 89 1.81 20.02 -8.10
C ASP A 89 1.60 20.10 -9.62
N ASP A 90 2.61 20.65 -10.31
CA ASP A 90 2.61 20.81 -11.76
C ASP A 90 3.58 19.81 -12.43
N ASP A 91 3.94 18.70 -11.76
CA ASP A 91 4.87 17.68 -12.30
C ASP A 91 4.10 16.62 -13.11
N PRO A 92 4.22 16.58 -14.45
CA PRO A 92 3.50 15.63 -15.29
C PRO A 92 3.98 14.18 -15.12
N THR A 93 5.06 13.95 -14.37
CA THR A 93 5.59 12.61 -14.07
C THR A 93 5.01 12.01 -12.78
N THR A 94 4.19 12.77 -12.05
CA THR A 94 3.41 12.29 -10.91
C THR A 94 1.93 12.24 -11.26
N PHE A 95 1.24 11.19 -10.80
CA PHE A 95 -0.22 11.08 -10.90
C PHE A 95 -0.93 11.49 -9.60
N SER A 96 -0.16 11.63 -8.52
CA SER A 96 -0.65 12.03 -7.22
C SER A 96 0.46 12.74 -6.46
N SER A 97 0.11 13.88 -5.89
CA SER A 97 0.97 14.69 -5.05
C SER A 97 0.12 15.29 -3.94
N SER A 98 0.59 15.18 -2.71
CA SER A 98 -0.09 15.77 -1.56
C SER A 98 0.94 16.27 -0.55
N SER A 99 0.55 17.26 0.25
CA SER A 99 1.42 17.86 1.25
C SER A 99 0.76 17.89 2.61
N ALA A 100 1.59 17.99 3.64
CA ALA A 100 1.15 18.22 5.00
C ALA A 100 2.09 19.24 5.64
N ASN A 101 1.54 20.19 6.38
CA ASN A 101 2.33 21.24 6.99
C ASN A 101 2.61 20.93 8.47
N LEU A 102 3.88 20.95 8.85
CA LEU A 102 4.31 20.82 10.23
C LEU A 102 4.68 22.21 10.77
N GLN A 103 3.83 22.74 11.65
CA GLN A 103 4.11 23.96 12.39
C GLN A 103 4.57 23.60 13.80
N LEU A 104 5.80 23.97 14.13
CA LEU A 104 6.36 23.83 15.47
C LEU A 104 6.38 25.21 16.14
N THR A 105 5.66 25.36 17.24
CA THR A 105 5.60 26.61 18.00
C THR A 105 6.73 26.66 19.03
N GLY A 106 7.47 27.77 19.06
CA GLY A 106 8.60 27.98 19.97
C GLY A 106 9.96 27.79 19.28
N SER A 107 11.04 28.16 19.97
CA SER A 107 12.40 28.17 19.40
C SER A 107 13.35 27.13 20.01
N CYS A 108 12.88 26.35 20.99
CA CYS A 108 13.73 25.46 21.79
C CYS A 108 13.23 24.01 21.78
N PHE A 109 13.19 23.38 20.60
CA PHE A 109 12.96 21.94 20.47
C PHE A 109 14.12 21.28 19.74
N LYS A 110 14.35 19.99 20.03
CA LYS A 110 15.34 19.17 19.34
C LYS A 110 14.66 17.91 18.82
N VAL A 111 14.59 17.78 17.51
CA VAL A 111 14.07 16.56 16.87
C VAL A 111 15.06 15.43 17.11
N LYS A 112 14.59 14.36 17.77
CA LYS A 112 15.39 13.15 18.02
C LYS A 112 15.14 12.05 17.01
N TYR A 113 13.95 12.04 16.41
CA TYR A 113 13.56 11.12 15.37
C TYR A 113 12.48 11.76 14.49
N ALA A 114 12.58 11.53 13.19
CA ALA A 114 11.53 11.81 12.23
C ALA A 114 11.40 10.58 11.32
N GLY A 115 10.17 10.12 11.09
CA GLY A 115 9.90 8.96 10.25
C GLY A 115 8.76 9.27 9.30
N LEU A 116 8.92 8.88 8.04
CA LEU A 116 7.85 8.90 7.05
C LEU A 116 7.17 7.53 7.04
N TYR A 117 5.86 7.53 7.25
CA TYR A 117 5.02 6.35 7.13
C TYR A 117 4.04 6.57 5.99
N TRP A 118 4.04 5.66 5.04
CA TRP A 118 3.17 5.73 3.87
C TRP A 118 2.66 4.33 3.55
N ALA A 119 1.40 4.26 3.11
CA ALA A 119 0.78 3.04 2.67
C ALA A 119 -0.22 3.36 1.54
N SER A 120 -0.30 2.46 0.56
CA SER A 120 -1.32 2.47 -0.47
C SER A 120 -1.93 1.07 -0.56
N THR A 121 -3.23 0.99 -0.84
CA THR A 121 -3.94 -0.29 -0.88
C THR A 121 -4.91 -0.31 -2.06
N TYR A 122 -4.44 -0.44 -3.30
CA TYR A 122 -5.32 -0.80 -4.41
C TYR A 122 -4.53 -1.42 -5.58
N PRO A 123 -4.75 -2.71 -5.92
CA PRO A 123 -4.01 -3.40 -6.98
C PRO A 123 -4.47 -2.99 -8.39
N TYR A 124 -5.53 -2.20 -8.50
CA TYR A 124 -6.13 -1.79 -9.77
C TYR A 124 -6.19 -0.27 -9.86
N GLU A 125 -6.38 0.24 -11.08
CA GLU A 125 -6.47 1.68 -11.31
C GLU A 125 -7.81 2.26 -10.85
N ARG A 126 -8.91 1.63 -11.27
CA ARG A 126 -10.27 1.99 -10.85
C ARG A 126 -11.11 0.73 -10.64
N SER A 127 -12.03 0.79 -9.68
CA SER A 127 -13.10 -0.21 -9.60
C SER A 127 -14.04 -0.03 -10.79
N ASN A 128 -14.37 -1.14 -11.47
CA ASN A 128 -15.33 -1.16 -12.57
C ASN A 128 -16.69 -1.75 -12.14
N SER A 129 -16.83 -2.14 -10.86
CA SER A 129 -18.07 -2.73 -10.35
C SER A 129 -18.28 -2.40 -8.87
N PRO A 130 -19.40 -1.74 -8.49
CA PRO A 130 -19.70 -1.42 -7.09
C PRO A 130 -19.95 -2.66 -6.22
N SER A 131 -20.35 -3.78 -6.83
CA SER A 131 -20.77 -5.00 -6.13
C SER A 131 -19.67 -6.07 -6.04
N LEU A 132 -18.53 -5.88 -6.72
CA LEU A 132 -17.46 -6.87 -6.79
C LEU A 132 -16.17 -6.28 -6.22
N GLN A 133 -15.86 -6.64 -4.98
CA GLN A 133 -14.60 -6.25 -4.35
C GLN A 133 -13.43 -6.99 -5.02
N TRP A 134 -12.34 -6.28 -5.31
CA TRP A 134 -11.11 -6.82 -5.90
C TRP A 134 -11.24 -7.45 -7.30
N GLN A 135 -12.33 -7.15 -8.00
CA GLN A 135 -12.54 -7.58 -9.38
C GLN A 135 -12.60 -6.35 -10.28
N ALA A 136 -11.45 -5.74 -10.53
CA ALA A 136 -11.33 -4.74 -11.58
C ALA A 136 -10.46 -5.27 -12.72
N THR A 137 -10.84 -4.95 -13.95
CA THR A 137 -10.12 -5.37 -15.16
C THR A 137 -9.09 -4.36 -15.61
N ILE A 138 -9.04 -3.19 -14.97
CA ILE A 138 -8.11 -2.12 -15.33
C ILE A 138 -6.84 -2.32 -14.50
N PRO A 139 -5.74 -2.80 -15.11
CA PRO A 139 -4.47 -2.91 -14.42
C PRO A 139 -4.02 -1.52 -14.01
N ARG A 140 -3.26 -1.43 -12.92
CA ARG A 140 -2.63 -0.18 -12.53
C ARG A 140 -1.54 0.19 -13.53
N PHE A 141 -1.53 1.43 -14.03
CA PHE A 141 -0.55 1.86 -15.03
C PHE A 141 0.71 2.44 -14.38
N GLU A 142 0.58 2.96 -13.16
CA GLU A 142 1.58 3.72 -12.42
C GLU A 142 2.10 2.92 -11.23
N ASP A 143 3.38 3.15 -10.90
CA ASP A 143 4.03 2.50 -9.77
C ASP A 143 3.39 2.93 -8.44
N TRP A 144 2.71 2.00 -7.80
CA TRP A 144 2.03 2.22 -6.52
C TRP A 144 2.91 1.97 -5.29
N ASN A 145 4.15 1.54 -5.51
CA ASN A 145 5.09 1.16 -4.47
C ASN A 145 6.29 2.11 -4.38
N GLN A 146 6.27 3.21 -5.13
CA GLN A 146 7.29 4.24 -5.12
C GLN A 146 6.69 5.58 -4.67
N ILE A 147 7.47 6.35 -3.93
CA ILE A 147 7.11 7.70 -3.51
C ILE A 147 8.30 8.62 -3.76
N LYS A 148 8.04 9.82 -4.27
CA LYS A 148 9.00 10.92 -4.22
C LYS A 148 8.71 11.76 -2.97
N PHE A 149 9.74 12.32 -2.33
CA PHE A 149 9.58 13.04 -1.06
C PHE A 149 10.33 14.37 -1.07
N LYS A 150 9.59 15.46 -0.81
CA LYS A 150 10.13 16.81 -0.78
C LYS A 150 9.99 17.45 0.59
N LEU A 151 11.10 18.01 1.06
CA LEU A 151 11.16 18.81 2.27
C LEU A 151 10.88 20.30 2.00
N PRO A 152 10.49 21.08 3.02
CA PRO A 152 10.37 22.52 2.89
C PRO A 152 11.66 23.15 2.36
N GLY A 153 11.56 24.00 1.33
CA GLY A 153 12.72 24.63 0.69
C GLY A 153 13.58 23.68 -0.18
N GLY A 154 13.23 22.40 -0.29
CA GLY A 154 13.84 21.46 -1.22
C GLY A 154 13.49 21.77 -2.68
N GLY A 155 14.30 21.25 -3.61
CA GLY A 155 14.06 21.33 -5.05
C GLY A 155 12.88 20.50 -5.53
N ILE A 156 12.96 19.96 -6.76
CA ILE A 156 12.03 18.91 -7.20
C ILE A 156 12.35 17.62 -6.40
N TYR A 157 11.32 16.84 -6.12
CA TYR A 157 11.33 15.63 -5.28
C TYR A 157 12.42 14.61 -5.65
#